data_AF-A0A285GAQ3-F1
#
_entry.id   AF-A0A285GAQ3-F1
#
_cell.length_a   1.000
_cell.length_b   1.000
_cell.length_c   1.000
_cell.angle_alpha   90.00
_cell.angle_beta   90.00
_cell.angle_gamma   90.00
#
_symmetry.space_group_name_H-M   'P 1'
#
loop_
_entity.id
_entity.type
_entity.pdbx_description
1 polymer ?
#
loop_
_entity_poly.entity_id
_entity_poly.type
_entity_poly.pdbx_seq_one_letter_code
_entity_poly.pdbx_strand_id
1 'polypeptide(L)'
;MSENSNVPNTDELKRQIKKLDDESLSKMAKDVGVKNEIKNLSKKEIVDEIINSNTTDDLNKLFLLTKYFQIYPILSSLSKDKILKSVPIDKRRRFESKEKKEGIIETIKVWILKNTLDSEIIYNKACMWSMYAKINSLKKKDDLIIIAKELGIDIEENDDIKTIKNKIEQLIGNEKISKDNLKKAIDTTLPNKKSNAKSKNTAQLASEVKSLKSEIILMKQEINQQQHIISELASLLSNLDKKMDEQKVFQQNILNKTEGKLDEYCNVKNTGKLLKEINKNRLDQSGILRSDTFYQLKSQLNSQGFNDIDILRDGLNIVTLDYLLNITKRIEWDIDINSFYSVLHAEAMNLNNNLQYSIKIPPLKEAVCKKMNISADKFDSFVLQCFEQNFVDLEVGTPIGETDAGWIDTGKNRYYYIKFLKS
;
A
#
# COMPACT_ATOMS: atom_id res chain seq x y z
N MET A 1 -18.52 25.19 48.66
CA MET A 1 -19.04 25.57 47.34
C MET A 1 -18.16 24.86 46.32
N SER A 2 -18.65 23.76 45.75
CA SER A 2 -17.93 22.97 44.76
C SER A 2 -18.33 23.45 43.38
N GLU A 3 -17.44 24.16 42.70
CA GLU A 3 -17.57 24.46 41.27
C GLU A 3 -17.60 23.12 40.51
N ASN A 4 -18.78 22.76 40.00
CA ASN A 4 -18.90 21.71 39.00
C ASN A 4 -18.11 22.16 37.76
N SER A 5 -16.87 21.69 37.62
CA SER A 5 -16.15 21.74 36.37
C SER A 5 -16.91 20.88 35.36
N ASN A 6 -17.82 21.50 34.61
CA ASN A 6 -18.39 20.97 33.38
C ASN A 6 -17.25 20.86 32.35
N VAL A 7 -16.37 19.88 32.54
CA VAL A 7 -15.37 19.52 31.53
C VAL A 7 -16.17 19.07 30.29
N PRO A 8 -16.05 19.78 29.15
CA PRO A 8 -16.81 19.43 27.97
C PRO A 8 -16.47 18.00 27.55
N ASN A 9 -17.50 17.18 27.27
CA ASN A 9 -17.32 15.80 26.80
C ASN A 9 -16.66 15.80 25.42
N THR A 10 -15.33 15.73 25.41
CA THR A 10 -14.49 15.82 24.21
C THR A 10 -14.82 14.72 23.20
N ASP A 11 -15.19 13.53 23.65
CA ASP A 11 -15.57 12.41 22.77
C ASP A 11 -16.89 12.65 22.04
N GLU A 12 -17.88 13.25 22.72
CA GLU A 12 -19.14 13.63 22.09
C GLU A 12 -18.93 14.75 21.07
N LEU A 13 -18.11 15.74 21.42
CA LEU A 13 -17.73 16.83 20.52
C LEU A 13 -16.98 16.31 19.28
N LYS A 14 -16.02 15.38 19.45
CA LYS A 14 -15.35 14.68 18.34
C LYS A 14 -16.35 14.03 17.40
N ARG A 15 -17.34 13.31 17.94
CA ARG A 15 -18.38 12.65 17.16
C ARG A 15 -19.26 13.65 16.41
N GLN A 16 -19.59 14.78 17.00
CA GLN A 16 -20.39 15.82 16.38
C GLN A 16 -19.63 16.53 15.24
N ILE A 17 -18.37 16.91 15.46
CA ILE A 17 -17.53 17.55 14.43
C ILE A 17 -17.28 16.60 13.26
N LYS A 18 -17.04 15.30 13.52
CA LYS A 18 -16.80 14.28 12.48
C LYS A 18 -17.99 14.11 11.51
N LYS A 19 -19.21 14.49 11.91
CA LYS A 19 -20.41 14.44 11.06
C LYS A 19 -20.50 15.59 10.07
N LEU A 20 -19.70 16.64 10.20
CA LEU A 20 -19.67 17.75 9.24
C LEU A 20 -19.08 17.30 7.91
N ASP A 21 -19.56 17.86 6.81
CA ASP A 21 -18.91 17.74 5.50
C ASP A 21 -17.55 18.48 5.49
N ASP A 22 -16.73 18.21 4.48
CA ASP A 22 -15.35 18.72 4.43
C ASP A 22 -15.28 20.25 4.26
N GLU A 23 -16.29 20.86 3.63
CA GLU A 23 -16.39 22.32 3.49
C GLU A 23 -16.72 22.97 4.83
N SER A 24 -17.72 22.44 5.53
CA SER A 24 -18.16 22.86 6.87
C SER A 24 -17.06 22.69 7.91
N LEU A 25 -16.32 21.58 7.83
CA LEU A 25 -15.19 21.28 8.70
C LEU A 25 -14.03 22.28 8.47
N SER A 26 -13.72 22.58 7.20
CA SER A 26 -12.70 23.55 6.84
C SER A 26 -13.04 24.98 7.29
N LYS A 27 -14.32 25.38 7.17
CA LYS A 27 -14.80 26.66 7.69
C LYS A 27 -14.70 26.71 9.22
N MET A 28 -15.14 25.65 9.90
CA MET A 28 -15.07 25.57 11.36
C MET A 28 -13.63 25.62 11.89
N ALA A 29 -12.68 24.95 11.22
CA ALA A 29 -11.26 25.03 11.58
C ALA A 29 -10.72 26.47 11.50
N LYS A 30 -11.10 27.23 10.46
CA LYS A 30 -10.74 28.65 10.33
C LYS A 30 -11.38 29.52 11.42
N ASP A 31 -12.65 29.30 11.71
CA ASP A 31 -13.39 30.08 12.73
C ASP A 31 -12.83 29.89 14.15
N VAL A 32 -12.28 28.70 14.42
CA VAL A 32 -11.64 28.34 15.69
C VAL A 32 -10.17 28.79 15.74
N GLY A 33 -9.60 29.23 14.60
CA GLY A 33 -8.26 29.80 14.54
C GLY A 33 -7.14 28.78 14.31
N VAL A 34 -7.43 27.62 13.72
CA VAL A 34 -6.42 26.64 13.28
C VAL A 34 -5.59 27.28 12.16
N LYS A 35 -4.30 27.53 12.42
CA LYS A 35 -3.48 28.46 11.63
C LYS A 35 -2.89 27.93 10.32
N ASN A 36 -2.90 26.62 10.03
CA ASN A 36 -2.12 26.06 8.91
C ASN A 36 -2.93 25.19 7.93
N GLU A 37 -2.33 25.03 6.74
CA GLU A 37 -2.83 24.47 5.47
C GLU A 37 -3.70 23.20 5.61
N ILE A 38 -5.01 23.41 5.81
CA ILE A 38 -6.05 22.36 5.88
C ILE A 38 -6.03 21.43 4.64
N LYS A 39 -5.47 21.90 3.51
CA LYS A 39 -5.50 21.19 2.21
C LYS A 39 -4.84 19.81 2.22
N ASN A 40 -3.94 19.52 3.17
CA ASN A 40 -3.19 18.26 3.21
C ASN A 40 -3.54 17.36 4.43
N LEU A 41 -4.48 17.78 5.28
CA LEU A 41 -4.84 17.02 6.48
C LEU A 41 -6.03 16.11 6.21
N SER A 42 -5.97 14.89 6.72
CA SER A 42 -7.12 13.99 6.76
C SER A 42 -8.22 14.56 7.67
N LYS A 43 -9.47 14.15 7.42
CA LYS A 43 -10.62 14.55 8.26
C LYS A 43 -10.40 14.30 9.75
N LYS A 44 -9.70 13.22 10.11
CA LYS A 44 -9.39 12.89 11.50
C LYS A 44 -8.40 13.88 12.10
N GLU A 45 -7.34 14.22 11.36
CA GLU A 45 -6.33 15.18 11.78
C GLU A 45 -6.92 16.59 11.93
N ILE A 46 -7.84 17.01 11.05
CA ILE A 46 -8.53 18.30 11.19
C ILE A 46 -9.39 18.33 12.46
N VAL A 47 -10.11 17.24 12.77
CA VAL A 47 -10.92 17.14 14.00
C VAL A 47 -10.04 17.19 15.24
N ASP A 48 -8.94 16.44 15.24
CA ASP A 48 -8.00 16.43 16.37
C ASP A 48 -7.31 17.79 16.52
N GLU A 49 -6.97 18.48 15.42
CA GLU A 49 -6.37 19.81 15.44
C GLU A 49 -7.36 20.88 15.95
N ILE A 50 -8.64 20.84 15.54
CA ILE A 50 -9.69 21.71 16.09
C ILE A 50 -9.82 21.55 17.59
N ILE A 51 -9.63 20.34 18.12
CA ILE A 51 -9.75 20.08 19.56
C ILE A 51 -8.47 20.49 20.28
N ASN A 52 -7.31 20.13 19.74
CA ASN A 52 -6.01 20.39 20.35
C ASN A 52 -5.62 21.87 20.30
N SER A 53 -5.98 22.61 19.23
CA SER A 53 -5.79 24.06 19.13
C SER A 53 -6.55 24.84 20.22
N ASN A 54 -7.49 24.19 20.90
CA ASN A 54 -8.27 24.74 22.01
C ASN A 54 -7.78 24.30 23.40
N THR A 55 -6.71 23.51 23.50
CA THR A 55 -6.23 22.95 24.79
C THR A 55 -5.12 23.75 25.47
N THR A 56 -4.40 24.63 24.76
CA THR A 56 -3.17 25.22 25.30
C THR A 56 -3.31 26.58 25.99
N ASP A 57 -4.46 27.28 25.90
CA ASP A 57 -4.71 28.51 26.70
C ASP A 57 -6.18 28.99 26.75
N ASP A 58 -7.13 28.27 26.13
CA ASP A 58 -8.50 28.77 25.87
C ASP A 58 -9.58 27.71 26.18
N LEU A 59 -9.67 27.25 27.44
CA LEU A 59 -10.79 26.41 27.93
C LEU A 59 -12.18 26.96 27.51
N ASN A 60 -12.27 28.28 27.34
CA ASN A 60 -13.44 28.98 26.82
C ASN A 60 -13.85 28.58 25.39
N LYS A 61 -12.92 28.31 24.47
CA LYS A 61 -13.28 28.00 23.06
C LYS A 61 -13.90 26.63 22.90
N LEU A 62 -13.38 25.62 23.60
CA LEU A 62 -13.96 24.27 23.61
C LEU A 62 -15.39 24.28 24.20
N PHE A 63 -15.59 25.07 25.24
CA PHE A 63 -16.91 25.32 25.83
C PHE A 63 -17.86 26.01 24.85
N LEU A 64 -17.41 27.08 24.18
CA LEU A 64 -18.21 27.80 23.17
C LEU A 64 -18.56 26.91 21.98
N LEU A 65 -17.66 26.04 21.54
CA LEU A 65 -17.92 25.08 20.47
C LEU A 65 -18.99 24.07 20.88
N THR A 66 -18.89 23.53 22.10
CA THR A 66 -19.91 22.63 22.67
C THR A 66 -21.27 23.32 22.75
N LYS A 67 -21.31 24.57 23.22
CA LYS A 67 -22.53 25.37 23.30
C LYS A 67 -23.12 25.64 21.92
N TYR A 68 -22.29 25.94 20.92
CA TYR A 68 -22.76 26.12 19.54
C TYR A 68 -23.46 24.86 19.02
N PHE A 69 -22.89 23.68 19.21
CA PHE A 69 -23.52 22.43 18.77
C PHE A 69 -24.83 22.10 19.50
N GLN A 70 -25.02 22.59 20.74
CA GLN A 70 -26.31 22.51 21.43
C GLN A 70 -27.34 23.49 20.86
N ILE A 71 -26.90 24.67 20.44
CA ILE A 71 -27.76 25.76 19.94
C ILE A 71 -28.18 25.51 18.47
N TYR A 72 -27.25 25.04 17.63
CA TYR A 72 -27.44 24.93 16.18
C TYR A 72 -28.68 24.14 15.77
N PRO A 73 -28.97 22.94 16.32
CA PRO A 73 -30.17 22.18 15.98
C PRO A 73 -31.47 22.92 16.31
N ILE A 74 -31.45 23.74 17.37
CA ILE A 74 -32.61 24.55 17.77
C ILE A 74 -32.79 25.67 16.76
N LEU A 75 -31.74 26.44 16.46
CA LEU A 75 -31.81 27.54 15.50
C LEU A 75 -32.21 27.06 14.10
N SER A 76 -31.66 25.93 13.64
CA SER A 76 -31.98 25.36 12.33
C SER A 76 -33.44 24.90 12.21
N SER A 77 -34.13 24.63 13.33
CA SER A 77 -35.57 24.31 13.34
C SER A 77 -36.49 25.55 13.29
N LEU A 78 -35.97 26.72 13.66
CA LEU A 78 -36.75 27.95 13.77
C LEU A 78 -36.93 28.67 12.42
N SER A 79 -37.97 29.49 12.30
CA SER A 79 -38.10 30.41 11.16
C SER A 79 -37.11 31.57 11.30
N LYS A 80 -36.79 32.23 10.18
CA LYS A 80 -35.85 33.37 10.13
C LYS A 80 -36.18 34.45 11.16
N ASP A 81 -37.45 34.85 11.27
CA ASP A 81 -37.91 35.86 12.23
C ASP A 81 -37.63 35.44 13.69
N LYS A 82 -37.83 34.17 14.02
CA LYS A 82 -37.64 33.63 15.37
C LYS A 82 -36.15 33.45 15.72
N ILE A 83 -35.31 33.18 14.72
CA ILE A 83 -33.85 33.20 14.89
C ILE A 83 -33.40 34.63 15.24
N LEU A 84 -33.85 35.63 14.47
CA LEU A 84 -33.52 37.03 14.74
C LEU A 84 -34.00 37.48 16.12
N LYS A 85 -35.20 37.05 16.54
CA LYS A 85 -35.72 37.31 17.89
C LYS A 85 -34.94 36.60 18.99
N SER A 86 -34.14 35.57 18.67
CA SER A 86 -33.22 34.94 19.63
C SER A 86 -31.96 35.78 19.88
N VAL A 87 -31.60 36.66 18.94
CA VAL A 87 -30.41 37.51 19.01
C VAL A 87 -30.70 38.79 19.83
N PRO A 88 -29.74 39.32 20.62
CA PRO A 88 -29.84 40.63 21.25
C PRO A 88 -30.13 41.78 20.26
N ILE A 89 -30.94 42.76 20.68
CA ILE A 89 -31.49 43.81 19.81
C ILE A 89 -30.39 44.65 19.14
N ASP A 90 -29.33 44.97 19.88
CA ASP A 90 -28.15 45.71 19.43
C ASP A 90 -27.44 44.99 18.25
N LYS A 91 -27.44 43.66 18.26
CA LYS A 91 -26.83 42.84 17.21
C LYS A 91 -27.76 42.55 16.03
N ARG A 92 -29.09 42.61 16.23
CA ARG A 92 -30.07 42.38 15.14
C ARG A 92 -29.89 43.36 13.98
N ARG A 93 -29.44 44.59 14.26
CA ARG A 93 -29.24 45.65 13.25
C ARG A 93 -28.15 45.33 12.23
N ARG A 94 -27.31 44.32 12.49
CA ARG A 94 -26.26 43.87 11.58
C ARG A 94 -26.76 42.91 10.50
N PHE A 95 -28.00 42.43 10.61
CA PHE A 95 -28.61 41.57 9.59
C PHE A 95 -29.37 42.39 8.56
N GLU A 96 -29.14 42.10 7.28
CA GLU A 96 -29.90 42.71 6.20
C GLU A 96 -31.25 42.02 6.02
N SER A 97 -32.27 42.76 5.57
CA SER A 97 -33.61 42.21 5.35
C SER A 97 -33.61 41.04 4.36
N LYS A 98 -32.68 41.03 3.40
CA LYS A 98 -32.53 40.00 2.35
C LYS A 98 -31.70 38.78 2.76
N GLU A 99 -31.06 38.79 3.92
CA GLU A 99 -30.14 37.72 4.32
C GLU A 99 -30.86 36.38 4.49
N LYS A 100 -30.27 35.28 3.98
CA LYS A 100 -30.85 33.94 4.10
C LYS A 100 -30.74 33.43 5.54
N LYS A 101 -31.63 32.50 5.92
CA LYS A 101 -31.66 31.88 7.25
C LYS A 101 -30.30 31.29 7.62
N GLU A 102 -29.67 30.62 6.67
CA GLU A 102 -28.37 29.96 6.81
C GLU A 102 -27.26 30.99 7.07
N GLY A 103 -27.29 32.15 6.39
CA GLY A 103 -26.34 33.25 6.62
C GLY A 103 -26.45 33.85 8.02
N ILE A 104 -27.67 33.99 8.54
CA ILE A 104 -27.91 34.46 9.91
C ILE A 104 -27.34 33.48 10.93
N ILE A 105 -27.56 32.17 10.73
CA ILE A 105 -27.02 31.12 11.61
C ILE A 105 -25.48 31.13 11.58
N GLU A 106 -24.87 31.32 10.40
CA GLU A 106 -23.41 31.39 10.26
C GLU A 106 -22.82 32.61 10.98
N THR A 107 -23.47 33.76 10.88
CA THR A 107 -23.06 34.97 11.61
C THR A 107 -23.18 34.76 13.13
N ILE A 108 -24.25 34.11 13.61
CA ILE A 108 -24.42 33.75 15.02
C ILE A 108 -23.31 32.80 15.48
N LYS A 109 -22.96 31.79 14.67
CA LYS A 109 -21.84 30.86 14.92
C LYS A 109 -20.54 31.64 15.17
N VAL A 110 -20.18 32.53 14.24
CA VAL A 110 -18.95 33.35 14.37
C VAL A 110 -18.99 34.20 15.64
N TRP A 111 -20.14 34.79 15.99
CA TRP A 111 -20.24 35.60 17.20
C TRP A 111 -20.12 34.79 18.50
N ILE A 112 -20.66 33.57 18.54
CA ILE A 112 -20.50 32.64 19.66
C ILE A 112 -19.04 32.22 19.78
N LEU A 113 -18.41 31.79 18.68
CA LEU A 113 -17.02 31.31 18.70
C LEU A 113 -16.01 32.42 19.03
N LYS A 114 -16.30 33.68 18.67
CA LYS A 114 -15.52 34.86 19.08
C LYS A 114 -15.85 35.37 20.48
N ASN A 115 -16.72 34.67 21.23
CA ASN A 115 -17.23 35.07 22.54
C ASN A 115 -17.83 36.49 22.58
N THR A 116 -18.27 37.01 21.43
CA THR A 116 -18.90 38.34 21.39
C THR A 116 -20.38 38.25 21.75
N LEU A 117 -20.98 37.08 21.61
CA LEU A 117 -22.38 36.80 21.88
C LEU A 117 -22.47 35.71 22.94
N ASP A 118 -23.15 36.02 24.04
CA ASP A 118 -23.36 35.07 25.12
C ASP A 118 -24.19 33.88 24.62
N SER A 119 -23.54 32.72 24.61
CA SER A 119 -24.13 31.47 24.16
C SER A 119 -25.31 31.01 25.03
N GLU A 120 -25.31 31.32 26.33
CA GLU A 120 -26.37 30.93 27.25
C GLU A 120 -27.63 31.77 27.02
N ILE A 121 -27.47 33.07 26.75
CA ILE A 121 -28.56 33.97 26.38
C ILE A 121 -29.22 33.49 25.08
N ILE A 122 -28.42 33.18 24.05
CA ILE A 122 -28.93 32.66 22.77
C ILE A 122 -29.64 31.32 22.96
N TYR A 123 -29.04 30.40 23.70
CA TYR A 123 -29.61 29.08 23.95
C TYR A 123 -30.99 29.18 24.61
N ASN A 124 -31.10 29.99 25.66
CA ASN A 124 -32.36 30.17 26.39
C ASN A 124 -33.44 30.81 25.50
N LYS A 125 -33.09 31.84 24.72
CA LYS A 125 -34.04 32.45 23.78
C LYS A 125 -34.47 31.51 22.66
N ALA A 126 -33.53 30.77 22.07
CA ALA A 126 -33.83 29.79 21.04
C ALA A 126 -34.76 28.68 21.57
N CYS A 127 -34.53 28.21 22.80
CA CYS A 127 -35.43 27.28 23.49
C CYS A 127 -36.84 27.83 23.66
N MET A 128 -36.98 29.08 24.12
CA MET A 128 -38.29 29.72 24.30
C MET A 128 -39.04 29.84 22.97
N TRP A 129 -38.36 30.21 21.89
CA TRP A 129 -38.99 30.30 20.56
C TRP A 129 -39.35 28.93 19.98
N SER A 130 -38.57 27.89 20.28
CA SER A 130 -38.91 26.51 19.91
C SER A 130 -40.16 26.02 20.67
N MET A 131 -40.27 26.35 21.96
CA MET A 131 -41.47 26.09 22.75
C MET A 131 -42.68 26.86 22.23
N TYR A 132 -42.51 28.13 21.86
CA TYR A 132 -43.56 28.92 21.22
C TYR A 132 -44.03 28.32 19.91
N ALA A 133 -43.16 27.71 19.10
CA ALA A 133 -43.58 27.02 17.89
C ALA A 133 -44.60 25.91 18.19
N LYS A 134 -44.47 25.20 19.32
CA LYS A 134 -45.46 24.22 19.79
C LYS A 134 -46.77 24.90 20.16
N ILE A 135 -46.74 26.00 20.91
CA ILE A 135 -47.93 26.80 21.26
C ILE A 135 -48.63 27.29 19.98
N ASN A 136 -47.87 27.78 19.01
CA ASN A 136 -48.40 28.30 17.75
C ASN A 136 -49.09 27.20 16.92
N SER A 137 -48.72 25.93 17.11
CA SER A 137 -49.39 24.79 16.46
C SER A 137 -50.74 24.41 17.10
N LEU A 138 -51.05 24.90 18.31
CA LEU A 138 -52.31 24.61 18.98
C LEU A 138 -53.48 25.27 18.25
N LYS A 139 -54.55 24.49 18.08
CA LYS A 139 -55.80 24.91 17.42
C LYS A 139 -56.95 25.14 18.39
N LYS A 140 -56.84 24.68 19.64
CA LYS A 140 -57.90 24.83 20.66
C LYS A 140 -57.69 26.13 21.44
N LYS A 141 -58.73 26.95 21.54
CA LYS A 141 -58.72 28.19 22.32
C LYS A 141 -58.48 27.89 23.81
N ASP A 142 -59.13 26.86 24.36
CA ASP A 142 -59.01 26.50 25.79
C ASP A 142 -57.58 26.15 26.20
N ASP A 143 -56.87 25.35 25.39
CA ASP A 143 -55.46 25.01 25.64
C ASP A 143 -54.57 26.28 25.63
N LEU A 144 -54.90 27.28 24.80
CA LEU A 144 -54.16 28.54 24.79
C LEU A 144 -54.50 29.43 25.98
N ILE A 145 -55.76 29.42 26.46
CA ILE A 145 -56.19 30.16 27.65
C ILE A 145 -55.48 29.63 28.90
N ILE A 146 -55.38 28.31 29.06
CA ILE A 146 -54.71 27.73 30.23
C ILE A 146 -53.22 28.10 30.23
N ILE A 147 -52.53 27.96 29.09
CA ILE A 147 -51.13 28.40 28.96
C ILE A 147 -51.00 29.90 29.28
N ALA A 148 -51.91 30.73 28.76
CA ALA A 148 -51.89 32.16 28.99
C ALA A 148 -52.08 32.51 30.48
N LYS A 149 -53.01 31.85 31.17
CA LYS A 149 -53.25 32.04 32.62
C LYS A 149 -52.05 31.60 33.47
N GLU A 150 -51.46 30.45 33.15
CA GLU A 150 -50.24 29.96 33.82
C GLU A 150 -49.04 30.90 33.63
N LEU A 151 -49.02 31.65 32.52
CA LEU A 151 -48.03 32.69 32.26
C LEU A 151 -48.41 34.07 32.84
N GLY A 152 -49.55 34.18 33.54
CA GLY A 152 -50.03 35.43 34.12
C GLY A 152 -50.54 36.45 33.09
N ILE A 153 -51.06 36.00 31.94
CA ILE A 153 -51.67 36.85 30.92
C ILE A 153 -53.17 36.98 31.18
N ASP A 154 -53.65 38.22 31.29
CA ASP A 154 -55.08 38.51 31.31
C ASP A 154 -55.69 38.31 29.91
N ILE A 155 -56.64 37.37 29.84
CA ILE A 155 -57.40 37.02 28.64
C ILE A 155 -58.82 37.56 28.77
N GLU A 156 -59.24 38.38 27.80
CA GLU A 156 -60.59 38.91 27.70
C GLU A 156 -61.53 37.89 27.04
N GLU A 157 -62.83 37.93 27.33
CA GLU A 157 -63.80 36.98 26.74
C GLU A 157 -63.78 36.98 25.20
N ASN A 158 -63.54 38.16 24.60
CA ASN A 158 -63.49 38.38 23.16
C ASN A 158 -62.14 38.05 22.51
N ASP A 159 -61.10 37.68 23.28
CA ASP A 159 -59.80 37.34 22.70
C ASP A 159 -59.90 36.09 21.83
N ASP A 160 -59.57 36.22 20.54
CA ASP A 160 -59.49 35.09 19.62
C ASP A 160 -58.13 34.35 19.74
N ILE A 161 -58.02 33.17 19.12
CA ILE A 161 -56.80 32.34 19.13
C ILE A 161 -55.57 33.14 18.69
N LYS A 162 -55.73 34.04 17.72
CA LYS A 162 -54.65 34.85 17.17
C LYS A 162 -54.18 35.90 18.18
N THR A 163 -55.11 36.54 18.87
CA THR A 163 -54.84 37.54 19.91
C THR A 163 -54.14 36.90 21.10
N ILE A 164 -54.58 35.72 21.55
CA ILE A 164 -53.93 34.98 22.64
C ILE A 164 -52.49 34.59 22.27
N LYS A 165 -52.27 34.06 21.05
CA LYS A 165 -50.92 33.73 20.56
C LYS A 165 -50.03 34.97 20.48
N ASN A 166 -50.56 36.10 20.02
CA ASN A 166 -49.83 37.36 19.97
C ASN A 166 -49.45 37.87 21.38
N LYS A 167 -50.33 37.77 22.37
CA LYS A 167 -50.04 38.13 23.77
C LYS A 167 -48.92 37.26 24.35
N ILE A 168 -48.95 35.94 24.10
CA ILE A 168 -47.87 35.02 24.50
C ILE A 168 -46.56 35.35 23.77
N GLU A 169 -46.61 35.63 22.47
CA GLU A 169 -45.45 36.02 21.68
C GLU A 169 -44.80 37.31 22.19
N GLN A 170 -45.60 38.30 22.58
CA GLN A 170 -45.12 39.55 23.17
C GLN A 170 -44.45 39.32 24.52
N LEU A 171 -44.98 38.45 25.38
CA LEU A 171 -44.33 38.11 26.65
C LEU A 171 -42.95 37.46 26.44
N ILE A 172 -42.84 36.54 25.47
CA ILE A 172 -41.55 35.91 25.11
C ILE A 172 -40.60 36.95 24.51
N GLY A 173 -41.08 37.79 23.59
CA GLY A 173 -40.28 38.81 22.93
C GLY A 173 -39.77 39.92 23.85
N ASN A 174 -40.53 40.24 24.90
CA ASN A 174 -40.18 41.23 25.92
C ASN A 174 -39.43 40.64 27.12
N GLU A 175 -39.05 39.35 27.07
CA GLU A 175 -38.27 38.65 28.12
C GLU A 175 -38.92 38.68 29.51
N LYS A 176 -40.25 38.81 29.56
CA LYS A 176 -41.00 38.86 30.83
C LYS A 176 -41.24 37.48 31.46
N ILE A 177 -40.84 36.41 30.78
CA ILE A 177 -41.01 35.02 31.24
C ILE A 177 -39.72 34.23 31.07
N SER A 178 -39.42 33.36 32.03
CA SER A 178 -38.28 32.45 31.96
C SER A 178 -38.62 31.20 31.13
N LYS A 179 -37.58 30.55 30.60
CA LYS A 179 -37.67 29.25 29.91
C LYS A 179 -38.39 28.19 30.75
N ASP A 180 -38.11 28.13 32.05
CA ASP A 180 -38.69 27.13 32.94
C ASP A 180 -40.17 27.39 33.22
N ASN A 181 -40.57 28.66 33.33
CA ASN A 181 -41.98 29.02 33.50
C ASN A 181 -42.78 28.68 32.25
N LEU A 182 -42.24 28.97 31.06
CA LEU A 182 -42.86 28.59 29.79
C LEU A 182 -42.99 27.08 29.64
N LYS A 183 -41.94 26.33 30.01
CA LYS A 183 -41.97 24.87 29.99
C LYS A 183 -43.03 24.33 30.94
N LYS A 184 -43.09 24.83 32.18
CA LYS A 184 -44.12 24.43 33.15
C LYS A 184 -45.53 24.70 32.63
N ALA A 185 -45.81 25.88 32.09
CA ALA A 185 -47.12 26.23 31.54
C ALA A 185 -47.54 25.31 30.37
N ILE A 186 -46.58 24.91 29.52
CA ILE A 186 -46.83 23.95 28.44
C ILE A 186 -47.09 22.56 29.02
N ASP A 187 -46.27 22.11 29.99
CA ASP A 187 -46.37 20.78 30.57
C ASP A 187 -47.64 20.60 31.44
N THR A 188 -48.13 21.68 32.09
CA THR A 188 -49.39 21.69 32.85
C THR A 188 -50.63 21.68 31.95
N THR A 189 -50.55 22.29 30.77
CA THR A 189 -51.69 22.39 29.83
C THR A 189 -51.75 21.27 28.81
N LEU A 190 -50.58 20.75 28.44
CA LEU A 190 -50.43 19.52 27.69
C LEU A 190 -49.89 18.43 28.62
N PRO A 191 -50.56 18.12 29.76
CA PRO A 191 -50.20 16.92 30.50
C PRO A 191 -50.44 15.79 29.50
N ASN A 192 -49.39 15.01 29.24
CA ASN A 192 -49.40 13.89 28.30
C ASN A 192 -50.82 13.32 28.18
N LYS A 193 -51.52 13.61 27.07
CA LYS A 193 -52.87 13.09 26.80
C LYS A 193 -52.79 11.57 26.73
N LYS A 194 -52.86 10.93 27.89
CA LYS A 194 -53.22 9.53 28.10
C LYS A 194 -54.35 9.52 29.13
N SER A 195 -55.36 8.72 28.82
CA SER A 195 -56.61 8.52 29.57
C SER A 195 -57.62 9.66 29.36
N ASN A 196 -58.83 9.47 28.83
CA ASN A 196 -59.82 8.49 29.28
C ASN A 196 -60.76 7.93 28.19
N ALA A 197 -60.59 8.21 26.90
CA ALA A 197 -61.34 7.53 25.83
C ALA A 197 -60.64 6.25 25.30
N LYS A 198 -59.43 5.96 25.79
CA LYS A 198 -58.58 4.86 25.32
C LYS A 198 -58.47 3.69 26.30
N SER A 199 -59.28 3.49 27.33
CA SER A 199 -58.95 2.48 28.38
C SER A 199 -58.65 1.07 27.86
N LYS A 200 -59.30 0.61 26.78
CA LYS A 200 -58.93 -0.63 26.07
C LYS A 200 -57.63 -0.50 25.24
N ASN A 201 -57.46 0.62 24.53
CA ASN A 201 -56.27 0.91 23.73
C ASN A 201 -55.03 1.32 24.56
N THR A 202 -55.17 1.83 25.79
CA THR A 202 -54.09 2.17 26.71
C THR A 202 -53.64 0.99 27.53
N ALA A 203 -54.52 0.03 27.84
CA ALA A 203 -54.09 -1.26 28.36
C ALA A 203 -53.29 -2.01 27.29
N GLN A 204 -53.77 -1.99 26.04
CA GLN A 204 -53.06 -2.55 24.88
C GLN A 204 -51.75 -1.79 24.60
N LEU A 205 -51.74 -0.46 24.51
CA LEU A 205 -50.52 0.35 24.39
C LEU A 205 -49.60 0.24 25.61
N ALA A 206 -50.11 0.02 26.82
CA ALA A 206 -49.26 -0.20 27.99
C ALA A 206 -48.65 -1.60 27.96
N SER A 207 -49.38 -2.60 27.46
CA SER A 207 -48.86 -3.93 27.20
C SER A 207 -47.83 -3.91 26.06
N GLU A 208 -48.07 -3.14 24.99
CA GLU A 208 -47.11 -2.92 23.90
C GLU A 208 -45.90 -2.13 24.39
N VAL A 209 -46.08 -1.09 25.20
CA VAL A 209 -44.95 -0.33 25.77
C VAL A 209 -44.15 -1.20 26.75
N LYS A 210 -44.82 -2.11 27.49
CA LYS A 210 -44.14 -3.07 28.38
C LYS A 210 -43.41 -4.14 27.56
N SER A 211 -44.02 -4.61 26.47
CA SER A 211 -43.44 -5.52 25.47
C SER A 211 -42.22 -4.89 24.81
N LEU A 212 -42.36 -3.68 24.27
CA LEU A 212 -41.28 -2.90 23.68
C LEU A 212 -40.19 -2.59 24.71
N LYS A 213 -40.53 -2.34 25.98
CA LYS A 213 -39.52 -2.20 27.04
C LYS A 213 -38.77 -3.50 27.29
N SER A 214 -39.45 -4.64 27.38
CA SER A 214 -38.78 -5.93 27.49
C SER A 214 -37.93 -6.24 26.25
N GLU A 215 -38.40 -5.88 25.07
CA GLU A 215 -37.70 -6.05 23.80
C GLU A 215 -36.47 -5.14 23.73
N ILE A 216 -36.56 -3.89 24.22
CA ILE A 216 -35.42 -2.98 24.38
C ILE A 216 -34.42 -3.53 25.40
N ILE A 217 -34.89 -4.14 26.49
CA ILE A 217 -34.00 -4.78 27.48
C ILE A 217 -33.27 -5.96 26.86
N LEU A 218 -33.98 -6.82 26.12
CA LEU A 218 -33.41 -7.95 25.39
C LEU A 218 -32.42 -7.47 24.33
N MET A 219 -32.79 -6.50 23.48
CA MET A 219 -31.88 -5.90 22.51
C MET A 219 -30.65 -5.28 23.17
N LYS A 220 -30.78 -4.65 24.35
CA LYS A 220 -29.61 -4.16 25.10
C LYS A 220 -28.72 -5.30 25.60
N GLN A 221 -29.31 -6.40 26.06
CA GLN A 221 -28.56 -7.58 26.46
C GLN A 221 -27.84 -8.20 25.25
N GLU A 222 -28.49 -8.31 24.10
CA GLU A 222 -27.89 -8.77 22.86
C GLU A 222 -26.77 -7.84 22.39
N ILE A 223 -26.96 -6.51 22.44
CA ILE A 223 -25.91 -5.54 22.12
C ILE A 223 -24.71 -5.71 23.05
N ASN A 224 -24.94 -5.89 24.36
CA ASN A 224 -23.86 -6.11 25.31
C ASN A 224 -23.13 -7.44 25.06
N GLN A 225 -23.86 -8.50 24.71
CA GLN A 225 -23.27 -9.78 24.30
C GLN A 225 -22.46 -9.64 23.01
N GLN A 226 -22.98 -8.92 22.01
CA GLN A 226 -22.25 -8.64 20.78
C GLN A 226 -20.99 -7.81 21.04
N GLN A 227 -21.04 -6.83 21.93
CA GLN A 227 -19.87 -6.05 22.34
C GLN A 227 -18.81 -6.94 23.03
N HIS A 228 -19.24 -7.87 23.88
CA HIS A 228 -18.34 -8.86 24.47
C HIS A 228 -17.67 -9.72 23.40
N ILE A 229 -18.45 -10.28 22.47
CA ILE A 229 -17.93 -11.09 21.36
C ILE A 229 -16.95 -10.27 20.50
N ILE A 230 -17.27 -9.00 20.20
CA ILE A 230 -16.38 -8.11 19.44
C ILE A 230 -15.06 -7.91 20.18
N SER A 231 -15.10 -7.74 21.51
CA SER A 231 -13.88 -7.59 22.31
C SER A 231 -13.02 -8.85 22.34
N GLU A 232 -13.66 -10.03 22.43
CA GLU A 232 -12.97 -11.31 22.35
C GLU A 232 -12.35 -11.52 20.97
N LEU A 233 -13.09 -11.24 19.89
CA LEU A 233 -12.59 -11.31 18.52
C LEU A 233 -11.43 -10.34 18.28
N ALA A 234 -11.49 -9.11 18.81
CA ALA A 234 -10.38 -8.16 18.73
C ALA A 234 -9.12 -8.67 19.44
N SER A 235 -9.28 -9.33 20.60
CA SER A 235 -8.16 -9.94 21.33
C SER A 235 -7.57 -11.13 20.56
N LEU A 236 -8.41 -11.95 19.94
CA LEU A 236 -7.99 -13.07 19.10
C LEU A 236 -7.24 -12.57 17.86
N LEU A 237 -7.74 -11.53 17.19
CA LEU A 237 -7.07 -10.90 16.05
C LEU A 237 -5.69 -10.36 16.44
N SER A 238 -5.59 -9.66 17.56
CA SER A 238 -4.30 -9.16 18.06
C SER A 238 -3.30 -10.28 18.34
N ASN A 239 -3.76 -11.40 18.92
CA ASN A 239 -2.92 -12.58 19.14
C ASN A 239 -2.49 -13.24 17.82
N LEU A 240 -3.37 -13.24 16.82
CA LEU A 240 -3.11 -13.84 15.51
C LEU A 240 -2.11 -12.99 14.70
N ASP A 241 -2.23 -11.66 14.75
CA ASP A 241 -1.25 -10.73 14.17
C ASP A 241 0.13 -10.93 14.80
N LYS A 242 0.20 -11.01 16.13
CA LYS A 242 1.46 -11.28 16.84
C LYS A 242 2.11 -12.59 16.38
N LYS A 243 1.32 -13.67 16.26
CA LYS A 243 1.81 -14.96 15.76
C LYS A 243 2.27 -14.90 14.31
N MET A 244 1.57 -14.15 13.45
CA MET A 244 2.01 -13.96 12.05
C MET A 244 3.34 -13.21 11.98
N ASP A 245 3.54 -12.19 12.80
CA ASP A 245 4.81 -11.45 12.83
C ASP A 245 5.95 -12.32 13.36
N GLU A 246 5.72 -13.11 14.41
CA GLU A 246 6.67 -14.12 14.89
C GLU A 246 7.04 -15.13 13.79
N GLN A 247 6.05 -15.59 13.01
CA GLN A 247 6.27 -16.51 11.89
C GLN A 247 7.06 -15.87 10.74
N LYS A 248 6.79 -14.61 10.38
CA LYS A 248 7.57 -13.89 9.37
C LYS A 248 9.03 -13.74 9.79
N VAL A 249 9.28 -13.38 11.04
CA VAL A 249 10.64 -13.28 11.59
C VAL A 249 11.33 -14.65 11.55
N PHE A 250 10.63 -15.72 11.93
CA PHE A 250 11.15 -17.08 11.82
C PHE A 250 11.51 -17.45 10.38
N GLN A 251 10.61 -17.21 9.42
CA GLN A 251 10.84 -17.49 8.00
C GLN A 251 12.04 -16.71 7.45
N GLN A 252 12.14 -15.41 7.75
CA GLN A 252 13.27 -14.60 7.31
C GLN A 252 14.59 -15.10 7.91
N ASN A 253 14.58 -15.49 9.18
CA ASN A 253 15.76 -16.07 9.84
C ASN A 253 16.18 -17.40 9.22
N ILE A 254 15.23 -18.26 8.85
CA ILE A 254 15.53 -19.50 8.12
C ILE A 254 16.11 -19.16 6.75
N LEU A 255 15.44 -18.29 5.99
CA LEU A 255 15.83 -17.92 4.63
C LEU A 255 17.26 -17.36 4.60
N ASN A 256 17.57 -16.39 5.47
CA ASN A 256 18.91 -15.81 5.60
C ASN A 256 19.96 -16.87 5.98
N LYS A 257 19.62 -17.82 6.86
CA LYS A 257 20.52 -18.92 7.25
C LYS A 257 20.73 -19.91 6.11
N THR A 258 19.72 -20.17 5.29
CA THR A 258 19.84 -21.08 4.14
C THR A 258 20.55 -20.43 2.96
N GLU A 259 20.25 -19.18 2.61
CA GLU A 259 20.89 -18.45 1.51
C GLU A 259 22.38 -18.24 1.79
N GLY A 260 22.73 -17.76 2.99
CA GLY A 260 24.13 -17.55 3.36
C GLY A 260 24.95 -18.86 3.34
N LYS A 261 24.33 -19.99 3.70
CA LYS A 261 24.96 -21.31 3.59
C LYS A 261 25.06 -21.78 2.15
N LEU A 262 24.01 -21.64 1.34
CA LEU A 262 24.01 -22.07 -0.06
C LEU A 262 25.10 -21.35 -0.86
N ASP A 263 25.25 -20.04 -0.66
CA ASP A 263 26.31 -19.27 -1.30
C ASP A 263 27.71 -19.73 -0.85
N GLU A 264 27.87 -20.14 0.41
CA GLU A 264 29.13 -20.71 0.92
C GLU A 264 29.45 -22.06 0.25
N TYR A 265 28.44 -22.93 0.07
CA TYR A 265 28.61 -24.27 -0.51
C TYR A 265 28.67 -24.30 -2.05
N CYS A 266 28.10 -23.31 -2.74
CA CYS A 266 27.99 -23.33 -4.20
C CYS A 266 28.92 -22.34 -4.91
N ASN A 267 29.44 -21.33 -4.21
CA ASN A 267 30.30 -20.33 -4.86
C ASN A 267 31.74 -20.83 -4.99
N VAL A 268 32.10 -21.16 -6.23
CA VAL A 268 33.43 -21.64 -6.62
C VAL A 268 34.44 -20.50 -6.56
N LYS A 269 35.12 -20.33 -5.42
CA LYS A 269 36.03 -19.20 -5.18
C LYS A 269 37.49 -19.50 -5.42
N ASN A 270 37.93 -20.76 -5.23
CA ASN A 270 39.36 -21.08 -5.15
C ASN A 270 39.84 -22.13 -6.16
N THR A 271 39.03 -22.54 -7.15
CA THR A 271 39.39 -23.56 -8.16
C THR A 271 40.75 -23.32 -8.80
N GLY A 272 41.07 -22.10 -9.22
CA GLY A 272 42.37 -21.81 -9.84
C GLY A 272 43.56 -21.95 -8.89
N LYS A 273 43.37 -21.63 -7.60
CA LYS A 273 44.41 -21.82 -6.57
C LYS A 273 44.57 -23.30 -6.24
N LEU A 274 43.46 -24.02 -6.05
CA LEU A 274 43.46 -25.46 -5.79
C LEU A 274 44.16 -26.21 -6.93
N LEU A 275 43.86 -25.87 -8.19
CA LEU A 275 44.51 -26.47 -9.36
C LEU A 275 46.02 -26.20 -9.41
N LYS A 276 46.47 -25.00 -9.02
CA LYS A 276 47.89 -24.66 -8.93
C LYS A 276 48.60 -25.49 -7.86
N GLU A 277 48.00 -25.62 -6.68
CA GLU A 277 48.59 -26.40 -5.59
C GLU A 277 48.59 -27.90 -5.89
N ILE A 278 47.55 -28.43 -6.52
CA ILE A 278 47.55 -29.82 -7.02
C ILE A 278 48.67 -30.03 -8.05
N ASN A 279 48.82 -29.12 -9.01
CA ASN A 279 49.88 -29.21 -10.01
C ASN A 279 51.28 -29.08 -9.41
N LYS A 280 51.48 -28.19 -8.44
CA LYS A 280 52.74 -28.05 -7.72
C LYS A 280 53.10 -29.35 -6.99
N ASN A 281 52.17 -29.90 -6.22
CA ASN A 281 52.39 -31.17 -5.53
C ASN A 281 52.64 -32.34 -6.50
N ARG A 282 52.01 -32.34 -7.67
CA ARG A 282 52.27 -33.33 -8.74
C ARG A 282 53.68 -33.22 -9.33
N LEU A 283 54.27 -32.02 -9.36
CA LEU A 283 55.62 -31.78 -9.88
C LEU A 283 56.69 -32.06 -8.80
N ASP A 284 56.40 -31.73 -7.54
CA ASP A 284 57.30 -31.89 -6.41
C ASP A 284 57.38 -33.35 -5.93
N GLN A 285 56.28 -34.11 -6.05
CA GLN A 285 56.26 -35.55 -5.80
C GLN A 285 56.50 -36.26 -7.13
N SER A 286 57.67 -36.89 -7.28
CA SER A 286 58.11 -37.64 -8.46
C SER A 286 57.32 -38.95 -8.69
N GLY A 287 56.00 -38.90 -8.60
CA GLY A 287 55.12 -40.04 -8.75
C GLY A 287 53.65 -39.62 -8.83
N ILE A 288 52.92 -40.34 -9.67
CA ILE A 288 51.46 -40.29 -9.85
C ILE A 288 50.79 -40.10 -8.48
N LEU A 289 49.94 -39.07 -8.33
CA LEU A 289 49.06 -38.91 -7.17
C LEU A 289 48.21 -40.18 -7.03
N ARG A 290 48.51 -41.01 -6.04
CA ARG A 290 47.79 -42.25 -5.75
C ARG A 290 46.74 -41.99 -4.66
N SER A 291 45.71 -42.83 -4.59
CA SER A 291 44.61 -42.67 -3.63
C SER A 291 45.06 -42.70 -2.17
N ASP A 292 46.16 -43.40 -1.87
CA ASP A 292 46.79 -43.52 -0.55
C ASP A 292 47.55 -42.25 -0.12
N THR A 293 47.94 -41.37 -1.04
CA THR A 293 48.59 -40.08 -0.73
C THR A 293 47.61 -38.91 -0.63
N PHE A 294 46.31 -39.13 -0.91
CA PHE A 294 45.28 -38.10 -0.86
C PHE A 294 45.18 -37.42 0.52
N TYR A 295 45.32 -38.17 1.61
CA TYR A 295 45.28 -37.60 2.96
C TYR A 295 46.45 -36.65 3.24
N GLN A 296 47.62 -36.90 2.64
CA GLN A 296 48.79 -36.02 2.76
C GLN A 296 48.56 -34.73 1.99
N LEU A 297 48.08 -34.83 0.75
CA LEU A 297 47.68 -33.68 -0.06
C LEU A 297 46.58 -32.86 0.62
N LYS A 298 45.56 -33.52 1.18
CA LYS A 298 44.50 -32.88 1.96
C LYS A 298 45.07 -32.12 3.15
N SER A 299 45.96 -32.74 3.93
CA SER A 299 46.60 -32.08 5.07
C SER A 299 47.43 -30.86 4.67
N GLN A 300 48.11 -30.91 3.52
CA GLN A 300 48.87 -29.78 2.98
C GLN A 300 47.95 -28.66 2.49
N LEU A 301 46.88 -28.97 1.76
CA LEU A 301 45.88 -27.99 1.33
C LEU A 301 45.20 -27.34 2.54
N ASN A 302 44.89 -28.10 3.59
CA ASN A 302 44.35 -27.56 4.83
C ASN A 302 45.34 -26.60 5.51
N SER A 303 46.65 -26.90 5.50
CA SER A 303 47.67 -25.99 6.02
C SER A 303 47.81 -24.69 5.21
N GLN A 304 47.37 -24.70 3.95
CA GLN A 304 47.33 -23.53 3.07
C GLN A 304 46.00 -22.77 3.13
N GLY A 305 45.10 -23.15 4.04
CA GLY A 305 43.84 -22.47 4.30
C GLY A 305 42.65 -22.94 3.45
N PHE A 306 42.74 -24.10 2.80
CA PHE A 306 41.58 -24.73 2.18
C PHE A 306 40.82 -25.55 3.22
N ASN A 307 39.49 -25.38 3.30
CA ASN A 307 38.67 -26.25 4.12
C ASN A 307 38.22 -27.47 3.32
N ASP A 308 37.82 -28.54 4.01
CA ASP A 308 37.34 -29.78 3.39
C ASP A 308 36.20 -29.54 2.36
N ILE A 309 35.31 -28.59 2.65
CA ILE A 309 34.22 -28.18 1.76
C ILE A 309 34.75 -27.53 0.48
N ASP A 310 35.79 -26.68 0.59
CA ASP A 310 36.41 -26.03 -0.57
C ASP A 310 37.10 -27.06 -1.46
N ILE A 311 37.83 -28.02 -0.86
CA ILE A 311 38.50 -29.09 -1.59
C ILE A 311 37.48 -29.94 -2.35
N LEU A 312 36.35 -30.28 -1.73
CA LEU A 312 35.31 -31.10 -2.36
C LEU A 312 34.57 -30.33 -3.46
N ARG A 313 34.07 -29.12 -3.18
CA ARG A 313 33.35 -28.28 -4.15
C ARG A 313 34.22 -27.92 -5.35
N ASP A 314 35.39 -27.35 -5.10
CA ASP A 314 36.26 -26.86 -6.16
C ASP A 314 36.95 -28.03 -6.88
N GLY A 315 37.21 -29.15 -6.19
CA GLY A 315 37.70 -30.39 -6.79
C GLY A 315 36.70 -31.04 -7.75
N LEU A 316 35.42 -31.13 -7.37
CA LEU A 316 34.35 -31.59 -8.28
C LEU A 316 34.23 -30.70 -9.52
N ASN A 317 34.39 -29.39 -9.35
CA ASN A 317 34.39 -28.47 -10.48
C ASN A 317 35.56 -28.74 -11.44
N ILE A 318 36.77 -29.00 -10.93
CA ILE A 318 37.93 -29.38 -11.75
C ILE A 318 37.64 -30.67 -12.54
N VAL A 319 37.09 -31.70 -11.88
CA VAL A 319 36.75 -32.98 -12.53
C VAL A 319 35.70 -32.77 -13.63
N THR A 320 34.70 -31.93 -13.37
CA THR A 320 33.64 -31.62 -14.35
C THR A 320 34.21 -30.91 -15.56
N LEU A 321 35.10 -29.93 -15.37
CA LEU A 321 35.78 -29.23 -16.46
C LEU A 321 36.66 -30.17 -17.29
N ASP A 322 37.41 -31.07 -16.65
CA ASP A 322 38.22 -32.08 -17.35
C ASP A 322 37.33 -33.02 -18.18
N TYR A 323 36.21 -33.47 -17.62
CA TYR A 323 35.25 -34.30 -18.34
C TYR A 323 34.67 -33.59 -19.57
N LEU A 324 34.25 -32.33 -19.43
CA LEU A 324 33.74 -31.52 -20.55
C LEU A 324 34.81 -31.32 -21.63
N LEU A 325 36.06 -31.03 -21.25
CA LEU A 325 37.19 -30.91 -22.20
C LEU A 325 37.47 -32.22 -22.93
N ASN A 326 37.32 -33.35 -22.27
CA ASN A 326 37.49 -34.66 -22.89
C ASN A 326 36.34 -35.00 -23.84
N ILE A 327 35.11 -34.56 -23.55
CA ILE A 327 33.99 -34.66 -24.48
C ILE A 327 34.24 -33.78 -25.71
N THR A 328 34.62 -32.51 -25.54
CA THR A 328 34.83 -31.60 -26.68
C THR A 328 35.94 -32.05 -27.61
N LYS A 329 36.98 -32.73 -27.09
CA LYS A 329 38.01 -33.39 -27.90
C LYS A 329 37.51 -34.59 -28.73
N ARG A 330 36.42 -35.23 -28.30
CA ARG A 330 35.82 -36.40 -28.98
C ARG A 330 34.74 -36.03 -29.98
N ILE A 331 34.29 -34.78 -29.97
CA ILE A 331 33.36 -34.27 -30.97
C ILE A 331 34.18 -33.97 -32.22
N GLU A 332 34.00 -34.78 -33.27
CA GLU A 332 34.45 -34.40 -34.62
C GLU A 332 33.54 -33.25 -35.09
N TRP A 333 34.10 -32.05 -35.15
CA TRP A 333 33.40 -30.91 -35.72
C TRP A 333 33.34 -31.10 -37.24
N ASP A 334 32.15 -30.96 -37.84
CA ASP A 334 32.01 -30.94 -39.29
C ASP A 334 32.81 -29.73 -39.83
N ILE A 335 33.90 -30.04 -40.52
CA ILE A 335 34.73 -29.03 -41.18
C ILE A 335 34.01 -28.64 -42.47
N ASP A 336 33.62 -27.37 -42.58
CA ASP A 336 33.09 -26.85 -43.82
C ASP A 336 34.20 -26.70 -44.87
N ILE A 337 33.83 -26.84 -46.14
CA ILE A 337 34.76 -26.80 -47.27
C ILE A 337 35.50 -25.45 -47.33
N ASN A 338 34.85 -24.36 -46.91
CA ASN A 338 35.45 -23.03 -46.90
C ASN A 338 36.55 -22.89 -45.84
N SER A 339 36.35 -23.40 -44.61
CA SER A 339 37.42 -23.38 -43.59
C SER A 339 38.56 -24.31 -43.99
N PHE A 340 38.24 -25.47 -44.58
CA PHE A 340 39.28 -26.34 -45.14
C PHE A 340 40.10 -25.62 -46.20
N TYR A 341 39.45 -24.97 -47.18
CA TYR A 341 40.13 -24.22 -48.23
C TYR A 341 41.00 -23.09 -47.66
N SER A 342 40.49 -22.35 -46.67
CA SER A 342 41.25 -21.27 -46.02
C SER A 342 42.54 -21.78 -45.37
N VAL A 343 42.48 -22.91 -44.67
CA VAL A 343 43.66 -23.53 -44.05
C VAL A 343 44.59 -24.12 -45.10
N LEU A 344 44.05 -24.80 -46.12
CA LEU A 344 44.80 -25.36 -47.23
C LEU A 344 45.61 -24.28 -47.96
N HIS A 345 44.98 -23.14 -48.26
CA HIS A 345 45.60 -22.00 -48.91
C HIS A 345 46.67 -21.34 -48.03
N ALA A 346 46.41 -21.20 -46.73
CA ALA A 346 47.39 -20.64 -45.78
C ALA A 346 48.63 -21.53 -45.63
N GLU A 347 48.47 -22.85 -45.54
CA GLU A 347 49.61 -23.77 -45.45
C GLU A 347 50.37 -23.88 -46.78
N ALA A 348 49.66 -23.80 -47.91
CA ALA A 348 50.26 -23.69 -49.23
C ALA A 348 51.21 -22.49 -49.35
N MET A 349 50.78 -21.32 -48.84
CA MET A 349 51.61 -20.11 -48.76
C MET A 349 52.84 -20.27 -47.87
N ASN A 350 52.70 -20.93 -46.73
CA ASN A 350 53.82 -21.16 -45.80
C ASN A 350 54.88 -22.07 -46.41
N LEU A 351 54.46 -23.06 -47.20
CA LEU A 351 55.36 -24.03 -47.84
C LEU A 351 56.00 -23.46 -49.11
N ASN A 352 55.31 -22.55 -49.81
CA ASN A 352 55.79 -21.97 -51.05
C ASN A 352 55.44 -20.47 -51.09
N ASN A 353 56.45 -19.60 -50.97
CA ASN A 353 56.28 -18.13 -50.87
C ASN A 353 55.61 -17.45 -52.09
N ASN A 354 55.19 -18.20 -53.13
CA ASN A 354 54.51 -17.71 -54.33
C ASN A 354 53.39 -18.68 -54.78
N LEU A 355 52.14 -18.23 -54.78
CA LEU A 355 50.94 -18.99 -55.22
C LEU A 355 50.88 -19.37 -56.70
N GLN A 356 51.70 -18.75 -57.55
CA GLN A 356 51.59 -18.95 -59.00
C GLN A 356 52.09 -20.32 -59.47
N TYR A 357 52.73 -21.10 -58.59
CA TYR A 357 53.31 -22.40 -58.90
C TYR A 357 52.55 -23.53 -58.22
N SER A 358 52.43 -24.65 -58.92
CA SER A 358 51.81 -25.88 -58.43
C SER A 358 52.58 -26.42 -57.20
N ILE A 359 51.86 -26.78 -56.14
CA ILE A 359 52.42 -27.21 -54.86
C ILE A 359 52.30 -28.73 -54.74
N LYS A 360 53.36 -29.39 -54.26
CA LYS A 360 53.36 -30.83 -54.03
C LYS A 360 52.34 -31.22 -52.94
N ILE A 361 51.54 -32.24 -53.22
CA ILE A 361 50.50 -32.74 -52.30
C ILE A 361 51.08 -33.30 -50.99
N PRO A 362 52.12 -34.16 -50.98
CA PRO A 362 52.57 -34.80 -49.74
C PRO A 362 52.90 -33.86 -48.56
N PRO A 363 53.74 -32.81 -48.72
CA PRO A 363 54.06 -31.89 -47.61
C PRO A 363 52.84 -31.06 -47.18
N LEU A 364 51.97 -30.71 -48.13
CA LEU A 364 50.75 -29.96 -47.84
C LEU A 364 49.74 -30.81 -47.06
N LYS A 365 49.61 -32.09 -47.44
CA LYS A 365 48.76 -33.08 -46.77
C LYS A 365 49.18 -33.27 -45.32
N GLU A 366 50.48 -33.42 -45.04
CA GLU A 366 50.97 -33.54 -43.67
C GLU A 366 50.68 -32.29 -42.83
N ALA A 367 50.98 -31.11 -43.36
CA ALA A 367 50.77 -29.83 -42.67
C ALA A 367 49.30 -29.59 -42.32
N VAL A 368 48.39 -29.80 -43.28
CA VAL A 368 46.94 -29.57 -43.11
C VAL A 368 46.32 -30.64 -42.21
N CYS A 369 46.68 -31.92 -42.38
CA CYS A 369 46.17 -33.00 -41.53
C CYS A 369 46.53 -32.76 -40.07
N LYS A 370 47.77 -32.34 -39.79
CA LYS A 370 48.22 -31.99 -38.44
C LYS A 370 47.49 -30.78 -37.87
N LYS A 371 47.28 -29.74 -38.68
CA LYS A 371 46.67 -28.48 -38.22
C LYS A 371 45.17 -28.60 -37.98
N MET A 372 44.46 -29.34 -38.82
CA MET A 372 43.00 -29.54 -38.71
C MET A 372 42.63 -30.81 -37.96
N ASN A 373 43.60 -31.61 -37.54
CA ASN A 373 43.41 -32.90 -36.89
C ASN A 373 42.48 -33.84 -37.70
N ILE A 374 42.73 -33.94 -39.01
CA ILE A 374 41.99 -34.81 -39.93
C ILE A 374 42.87 -35.94 -40.43
N SER A 375 42.25 -37.07 -40.78
CA SER A 375 42.92 -38.19 -41.44
C SER A 375 43.32 -37.84 -42.87
N ALA A 376 44.35 -38.51 -43.38
CA ALA A 376 44.81 -38.46 -44.77
C ALA A 376 43.67 -38.64 -45.79
N ASP A 377 42.73 -39.56 -45.55
CA ASP A 377 41.64 -39.85 -46.48
C ASP A 377 40.60 -38.71 -46.53
N LYS A 378 40.29 -38.12 -45.37
CA LYS A 378 39.43 -36.92 -45.28
C LYS A 378 40.07 -35.74 -46.00
N PHE A 379 41.38 -35.57 -45.91
CA PHE A 379 42.09 -34.55 -46.68
C PHE A 379 41.88 -34.75 -48.19
N ASP A 380 42.07 -35.96 -48.71
CA ASP A 380 41.90 -36.25 -50.13
C ASP A 380 40.45 -35.97 -50.58
N SER A 381 39.47 -36.38 -49.78
CA SER A 381 38.05 -36.08 -50.03
C SER A 381 37.77 -34.59 -50.09
N PHE A 382 38.31 -33.79 -49.17
CA PHE A 382 38.09 -32.34 -49.18
C PHE A 382 38.81 -31.63 -50.32
N VAL A 383 40.01 -32.07 -50.70
CA VAL A 383 40.71 -31.53 -51.88
C VAL A 383 39.92 -31.82 -53.16
N LEU A 384 39.35 -33.02 -53.30
CA LEU A 384 38.49 -33.36 -54.44
C LEU A 384 37.21 -32.50 -54.46
N GLN A 385 36.60 -32.23 -53.31
CA GLN A 385 35.47 -31.29 -53.24
C GLN A 385 35.88 -29.86 -53.61
N CYS A 386 37.06 -29.39 -53.20
CA CYS A 386 37.60 -28.10 -53.64
C CYS A 386 37.86 -28.07 -55.15
N PHE A 387 38.28 -29.19 -55.75
CA PHE A 387 38.46 -29.33 -57.19
C PHE A 387 37.12 -29.25 -57.93
N GLU A 388 36.09 -29.99 -57.48
CA GLU A 388 34.73 -29.93 -58.03
C GLU A 388 34.13 -28.51 -57.97
N GLN A 389 34.47 -27.73 -56.94
CA GLN A 389 34.01 -26.34 -56.75
C GLN A 389 34.89 -25.29 -57.46
N ASN A 390 35.88 -25.71 -58.24
CA ASN A 390 36.85 -24.84 -58.93
C ASN A 390 37.60 -23.88 -57.98
N PHE A 391 37.92 -24.34 -56.77
CA PHE A 391 38.83 -23.63 -55.86
C PHE A 391 40.29 -23.97 -56.14
N VAL A 392 40.53 -25.22 -56.55
CA VAL A 392 41.86 -25.73 -56.92
C VAL A 392 41.79 -26.50 -58.23
N ASP A 393 42.93 -26.58 -58.90
CA ASP A 393 43.21 -27.46 -60.04
C ASP A 393 44.19 -28.55 -59.61
N LEU A 394 44.09 -29.72 -60.22
CA LEU A 394 44.92 -30.88 -59.90
C LEU A 394 45.76 -31.27 -61.11
N GLU A 395 47.09 -31.24 -60.94
CA GLU A 395 48.04 -31.55 -62.01
C GLU A 395 48.66 -32.94 -61.81
N VAL A 396 48.71 -33.69 -62.92
CA VAL A 396 49.34 -35.01 -62.97
C VAL A 396 50.85 -34.84 -62.90
N GLY A 397 51.49 -35.58 -61.99
CA GLY A 397 52.93 -35.53 -61.79
C GLY A 397 53.48 -36.90 -61.42
N THR A 398 54.74 -37.15 -61.78
CA THR A 398 55.45 -38.37 -61.36
C THR A 398 56.46 -38.00 -60.27
N PRO A 399 56.43 -38.65 -59.09
CA PRO A 399 57.44 -38.45 -58.08
C PRO A 399 58.79 -38.99 -58.59
N ILE A 400 59.74 -38.11 -58.85
CA ILE A 400 61.11 -38.54 -59.20
C ILE A 400 61.89 -38.72 -57.90
N GLY A 401 62.20 -39.97 -57.55
CA GLY A 401 63.10 -40.30 -56.42
C GLY A 401 62.46 -40.48 -55.05
N GLU A 402 61.14 -40.46 -54.92
CA GLU A 402 60.41 -40.68 -53.66
C GLU A 402 59.66 -42.03 -53.72
N THR A 403 59.91 -42.95 -52.78
CA THR A 403 59.37 -44.33 -52.77
C THR A 403 57.96 -44.46 -52.17
N ASP A 404 57.44 -43.43 -51.50
CA ASP A 404 56.10 -43.38 -50.87
C ASP A 404 55.42 -42.03 -51.12
N ALA A 405 55.24 -41.69 -52.39
CA ALA A 405 54.61 -40.43 -52.76
C ALA A 405 53.10 -40.48 -52.53
N GLY A 406 52.60 -39.78 -51.50
CA GLY A 406 51.16 -39.60 -51.29
C GLY A 406 50.51 -38.83 -52.44
N TRP A 407 49.86 -39.53 -53.37
CA TRP A 407 49.05 -38.96 -54.45
C TRP A 407 47.56 -38.96 -54.11
N ILE A 408 46.80 -38.08 -54.75
CA ILE A 408 45.34 -38.17 -54.78
C ILE A 408 44.98 -39.06 -55.98
N ASP A 409 44.42 -40.24 -55.72
CA ASP A 409 43.99 -41.21 -56.74
C ASP A 409 42.47 -41.13 -56.94
N THR A 410 42.02 -40.80 -58.15
CA THR A 410 40.59 -40.77 -58.52
C THR A 410 40.15 -42.04 -59.24
N GLY A 411 41.02 -43.05 -59.32
CA GLY A 411 40.83 -44.29 -60.09
C GLY A 411 41.06 -44.13 -61.60
N LYS A 412 41.02 -42.90 -62.13
CA LYS A 412 41.31 -42.59 -63.54
C LYS A 412 42.67 -41.92 -63.72
N ASN A 413 43.01 -41.01 -62.81
CA ASN A 413 44.24 -40.24 -62.82
C ASN A 413 44.84 -40.19 -61.41
N ARG A 414 46.16 -40.03 -61.34
CA ARG A 414 46.89 -39.76 -60.10
C ARG A 414 47.45 -38.35 -60.13
N TYR A 415 47.09 -37.55 -59.15
CA TYR A 415 47.51 -36.16 -59.04
C TYR A 415 48.57 -36.04 -57.95
N TYR A 416 49.63 -35.27 -58.25
CA TYR A 416 50.74 -35.04 -57.34
C TYR A 416 50.93 -33.56 -57.00
N TYR A 417 50.32 -32.66 -57.77
CA TYR A 417 50.37 -31.23 -57.53
C TYR A 417 48.98 -30.61 -57.44
N ILE A 418 48.84 -29.59 -56.59
CA ILE A 418 47.66 -28.73 -56.45
C ILE A 418 48.02 -27.33 -56.92
N LYS A 419 47.14 -26.69 -57.69
CA LYS A 419 47.24 -25.30 -58.11
C LYS A 419 45.99 -24.53 -57.68
N PHE A 420 46.14 -23.34 -57.11
CA PHE A 420 45.00 -22.57 -56.62
C PHE A 420 44.41 -21.71 -57.75
N LEU A 421 43.10 -21.80 -57.97
CA LEU A 421 42.41 -21.14 -59.09
C LEU A 421 41.73 -19.81 -58.72
N LYS A 422 41.46 -19.59 -57.42
CA LYS A 422 40.87 -18.36 -56.90
C LYS A 422 41.80 -17.71 -55.88
N SER A 423 42.27 -16.50 -56.19
CA SER A 423 42.82 -15.56 -55.22
C SER A 423 41.71 -14.76 -54.56
#